data_AF-A0A8J4QJM7-F1
#
_entry.id   AF-A0A8J4QJM7-F1
#
_cell.length_a   1.000
_cell.length_b   1.000
_cell.length_c   1.000
_cell.angle_alpha   90.00
_cell.angle_beta   90.00
_cell.angle_gamma   90.00
#
_symmetry.space_group_name_H-M   'P 1'
#
loop_
_entity.id
_entity.type
_entity.pdbx_description
1 polymer ?
#
loop_
_entity_poly.entity_id
_entity_poly.type
_entity_poly.pdbx_seq_one_letter_code
_entity_poly.pdbx_strand_id
1 'polypeptide(L)'
;MGLEIARQESEVSKKHRRLLCYEDAPEVLNRDTGLDEIQGITLSLPQPRKMQLNLEKMKSLKYLIIRNVICEDLKSLPNGLRLLDWNEFPLSSLPSTFEPTKLVVFNMPGSHIELGEHFEV
;
A
#
# COMPACT_ATOMS: atom_id res chain seq x y z
N MET A 1 -32.64 2.33 15.30
CA MET A 1 -32.05 2.52 13.96
C MET A 1 -30.72 3.23 14.17
N GLY A 2 -29.63 2.48 14.11
CA GLY A 2 -28.29 2.97 14.39
C GLY A 2 -27.35 1.80 14.16
N LEU A 3 -26.70 1.79 13.00
CA LEU A 3 -25.68 0.80 12.65
C LEU A 3 -24.41 1.14 13.43
N GLU A 4 -24.29 0.60 14.63
CA GLU A 4 -23.02 0.47 15.32
C GLU A 4 -22.27 -0.68 14.67
N ILE A 5 -21.46 -0.37 13.66
CA ILE A 5 -20.52 -1.34 13.12
C ILE A 5 -19.37 -1.40 14.13
N ALA A 6 -19.50 -2.36 15.05
CA ALA A 6 -18.38 -2.86 15.82
C ALA A 6 -17.22 -3.13 14.87
N ARG A 7 -16.12 -2.40 15.07
CA ARG A 7 -14.82 -2.70 14.47
C ARG A 7 -14.44 -4.10 14.91
N GLN A 8 -14.82 -5.07 14.08
CA GLN A 8 -14.43 -6.46 14.21
C GLN A 8 -12.96 -6.51 13.81
N GLU A 9 -12.07 -6.38 14.80
CA GLU A 9 -10.69 -6.84 14.72
C GLU A 9 -10.73 -8.29 14.21
N SER A 10 -10.49 -8.44 12.91
CA SER A 10 -10.73 -9.69 12.24
C SER A 10 -9.60 -10.65 12.62
N GLU A 11 -9.93 -11.64 13.45
CA GLU A 11 -9.17 -12.87 13.73
C GLU A 11 -8.91 -13.74 12.46
N VAL A 12 -8.77 -13.14 11.27
CA VAL A 12 -8.70 -13.83 9.97
C VAL A 12 -7.26 -13.99 9.45
N SER A 13 -6.22 -13.60 10.20
CA SER A 13 -4.84 -13.65 9.68
C SER A 13 -3.94 -14.72 10.33
N LYS A 14 -4.49 -15.88 10.71
CA LYS A 14 -3.66 -17.06 11.06
C LYS A 14 -3.57 -18.14 9.97
N LYS A 15 -4.34 -18.04 8.87
CA LYS A 15 -4.34 -19.12 7.85
C LYS A 15 -4.29 -18.73 6.37
N HIS A 16 -4.34 -17.46 6.00
CA HIS A 16 -4.22 -17.04 4.60
C HIS A 16 -3.14 -15.97 4.45
N ARG A 17 -1.94 -16.37 4.00
CA ARG A 17 -0.91 -15.52 3.36
C ARG A 17 -1.00 -14.02 3.74
N ARG A 18 -0.71 -13.79 5.03
CA ARG A 18 -0.68 -12.55 5.81
C ARG A 18 -1.08 -11.27 5.06
N LEU A 19 -2.37 -10.92 5.13
CA LEU A 19 -2.83 -9.57 4.89
C LEU A 19 -2.56 -8.74 6.15
N LEU A 20 -1.96 -7.56 5.99
CA LEU A 20 -1.66 -6.63 7.09
C LEU A 20 -2.67 -5.48 7.07
N CYS A 21 -3.60 -5.47 8.01
CA CYS A 21 -4.53 -4.36 8.23
C CYS A 21 -4.00 -3.49 9.37
N TYR A 22 -3.84 -2.20 9.11
CA TYR A 22 -3.21 -1.26 10.02
C TYR A 22 -4.21 -0.16 10.39
N GLU A 23 -4.88 -0.37 11.52
CA GLU A 23 -5.67 0.67 12.16
C GLU A 23 -4.93 1.26 13.38
N ASP A 24 -3.96 0.56 14.00
CA ASP A 24 -3.39 1.00 15.30
C ASP A 24 -1.88 0.80 15.58
N ALA A 25 -1.04 0.18 14.72
CA ALA A 25 0.33 -0.17 15.14
C ALA A 25 1.43 -0.02 14.06
N PRO A 26 2.09 1.14 13.89
CA PRO A 26 3.21 1.40 12.95
C PRO A 26 4.42 0.45 12.95
N GLU A 27 4.55 -0.42 13.95
CA GLU A 27 5.82 -1.08 14.30
C GLU A 27 6.16 -2.34 13.49
N VAL A 28 5.18 -2.97 12.84
CA VAL A 28 5.37 -4.22 12.05
C VAL A 28 6.10 -3.97 10.73
N LEU A 29 5.94 -2.79 10.10
CA LEU A 29 6.63 -2.45 8.84
C LEU A 29 8.14 -2.24 9.01
N ASN A 30 8.60 -2.07 10.27
CA ASN A 30 10.02 -1.96 10.62
C ASN A 30 10.63 -3.29 11.12
N ARG A 31 9.84 -4.36 11.27
CA ARG A 31 10.39 -5.68 11.63
C ARG A 31 10.79 -6.41 10.35
N ASP A 32 12.08 -6.71 10.21
CA ASP A 32 12.62 -7.48 9.08
C ASP A 32 12.07 -8.92 8.98
N THR A 33 11.56 -9.48 10.07
CA THR A 33 11.15 -10.89 10.12
C THR A 33 9.72 -11.08 9.60
N GLY A 34 9.58 -11.68 8.42
CA GLY A 34 8.30 -12.16 7.88
C GLY A 34 7.60 -11.23 6.88
N LEU A 35 8.26 -10.14 6.45
CA LEU A 35 7.73 -9.21 5.43
C LEU A 35 7.71 -9.82 4.02
N ASP A 36 8.62 -10.73 3.72
CA ASP A 36 8.69 -11.40 2.40
C ASP A 36 7.44 -12.27 2.12
N GLU A 37 6.76 -12.74 3.15
CA GLU A 37 5.54 -13.56 3.02
C GLU A 37 4.26 -12.72 2.86
N ILE A 38 4.34 -11.40 3.09
CA ILE A 38 3.19 -10.51 3.05
C ILE A 38 2.77 -10.30 1.60
N GLN A 39 1.52 -10.63 1.30
CA GLN A 39 0.97 -10.48 -0.05
C GLN A 39 0.02 -9.29 -0.16
N GLY A 40 -0.49 -8.76 0.95
CA GLY A 40 -1.36 -7.60 0.91
C GLY A 40 -1.24 -6.72 2.13
N ILE A 41 -1.31 -5.42 1.90
CA ILE A 41 -1.25 -4.38 2.92
C ILE A 41 -2.43 -3.44 2.70
N THR A 42 -3.14 -3.16 3.78
CA THR A 42 -4.18 -2.14 3.83
C THR A 42 -3.89 -1.22 5.00
N LEU A 43 -3.45 0.00 4.68
CA LEU A 43 -3.22 1.08 5.63
C LEU A 43 -4.37 2.06 5.52
N SER A 44 -5.14 2.23 6.58
CA SER A 44 -6.26 3.18 6.60
C SER A 44 -6.31 3.85 7.95
N LEU A 45 -5.74 5.05 8.00
CA LEU A 45 -5.71 5.83 9.23
C LEU A 45 -6.93 6.76 9.31
N PRO A 46 -7.45 7.06 10.51
CA PRO A 46 -8.56 7.99 10.67
C PRO A 46 -8.18 9.42 10.30
N GLN A 47 -6.89 9.78 10.38
CA GLN A 47 -6.35 11.09 10.07
C GLN A 47 -5.03 10.97 9.30
N PRO A 48 -4.72 11.92 8.41
CA PRO A 48 -3.48 11.91 7.63
C PRO A 48 -2.26 11.93 8.56
N ARG A 49 -1.40 10.93 8.43
CA ARG A 49 -0.17 10.80 9.22
C ARG A 49 1.04 10.60 8.33
N LYS A 50 2.12 11.28 8.67
CA LYS A 50 3.43 11.07 8.05
C LYS A 50 4.01 9.74 8.50
N MET A 51 4.35 8.87 7.55
CA MET A 51 4.96 7.57 7.82
C MET A 51 5.93 7.15 6.72
N GLN A 52 7.03 6.53 7.12
CA GLN A 52 7.96 5.91 6.18
C GLN A 52 7.50 4.49 5.84
N LEU A 53 7.47 4.17 4.54
CA LEU A 53 7.06 2.87 4.03
C LEU A 53 8.20 2.21 3.27
N ASN A 54 8.79 1.18 3.87
CA ASN A 54 9.85 0.38 3.27
C ASN A 54 9.26 -0.81 2.50
N LEU A 55 8.60 -0.52 1.37
CA LEU A 55 7.96 -1.56 0.53
C LEU A 55 8.97 -2.43 -0.23
N GLU A 56 10.22 -1.99 -0.33
CA GLU A 56 11.34 -2.72 -0.95
C GLU A 56 11.56 -4.11 -0.34
N LYS A 57 11.31 -4.26 0.97
CA LYS A 57 11.51 -5.52 1.70
C LYS A 57 10.39 -6.53 1.45
N MET A 58 9.27 -6.11 0.85
CA MET A 58 8.06 -6.92 0.70
C MET A 58 7.95 -7.46 -0.73
N LYS A 59 8.84 -8.39 -1.08
CA LYS A 59 8.98 -8.90 -2.45
C LYS A 59 7.74 -9.66 -2.95
N SER A 60 6.96 -10.28 -2.06
CA SER A 60 5.72 -10.99 -2.42
C SER A 60 4.47 -10.12 -2.41
N LEU A 61 4.60 -8.81 -2.18
CA LEU A 61 3.46 -7.90 -2.10
C LEU A 61 2.72 -7.81 -3.44
N LYS A 62 1.40 -8.04 -3.38
CA LYS A 62 0.49 -8.04 -4.54
C LYS A 62 -0.61 -7.02 -4.40
N TYR A 63 -1.06 -6.71 -3.19
CA TYR A 63 -2.18 -5.81 -2.94
C TYR A 63 -1.73 -4.70 -2.00
N LEU A 64 -1.84 -3.45 -2.44
CA LEU A 64 -1.51 -2.29 -1.64
C LEU A 64 -2.66 -1.30 -1.66
N ILE A 65 -3.23 -1.04 -0.48
CA ILE A 65 -4.30 -0.06 -0.29
C ILE A 65 -3.84 0.90 0.80
N ILE A 66 -3.74 2.19 0.49
CA ILE A 66 -3.24 3.22 1.39
C ILE A 66 -4.18 4.42 1.40
N ARG A 67 -4.66 4.78 2.60
CA ARG A 67 -5.55 5.90 2.86
C ARG A 67 -5.06 6.70 4.06
N ASN A 68 -5.04 8.02 3.91
CA ASN A 68 -4.62 8.97 4.96
C ASN A 68 -3.18 8.70 5.46
N VAL A 69 -2.28 8.29 4.57
CA VAL A 69 -0.85 8.14 4.88
C VAL A 69 -0.05 9.00 3.92
N ILE A 70 0.71 9.93 4.49
CA ILE A 70 1.63 10.79 3.76
C ILE A 70 3.00 10.13 3.84
N CYS A 71 3.54 9.68 2.71
CA CYS A 71 4.84 9.01 2.67
C CYS A 71 5.88 9.87 1.98
N GLU A 72 6.83 10.44 2.72
CA GLU A 72 7.78 11.41 2.14
C GLU A 72 9.03 10.76 1.51
N ASP A 73 9.32 9.49 1.81
CA ASP A 73 10.59 8.82 1.43
C ASP A 73 10.34 7.51 0.65
N LEU A 74 9.32 7.48 -0.22
CA LEU A 74 9.02 6.30 -1.02
C LEU A 74 10.09 6.11 -2.11
N LYS A 75 10.99 5.13 -1.93
CA LYS A 75 12.09 4.85 -2.88
C LYS A 75 11.73 3.86 -3.98
N SER A 76 10.94 2.85 -3.66
CA SER A 76 10.60 1.80 -4.60
C SER A 76 9.25 1.15 -4.30
N LEU A 77 8.66 0.58 -5.33
CA LEU A 77 7.45 -0.22 -5.27
C LEU A 77 7.76 -1.65 -5.72
N PRO A 78 7.16 -2.67 -5.10
CA PRO A 78 7.40 -4.05 -5.50
C PRO A 78 6.77 -4.36 -6.86
N ASN A 79 7.58 -4.88 -7.80
CA ASN A 79 7.15 -5.27 -9.15
C ASN A 79 6.11 -6.42 -9.17
N GLY A 80 5.86 -7.05 -8.03
CA GLY A 80 4.82 -8.06 -7.85
C GLY A 80 3.40 -7.51 -7.70
N LEU A 81 3.24 -6.18 -7.61
CA LEU A 81 1.94 -5.55 -7.38
C LEU A 81 0.94 -5.86 -8.49
N ARG A 82 -0.26 -6.25 -8.05
CA ARG A 82 -1.45 -6.49 -8.86
C ARG A 82 -2.53 -5.44 -8.61
N LEU A 83 -2.56 -4.87 -7.40
CA LEU A 83 -3.46 -3.79 -7.02
C LEU A 83 -2.67 -2.73 -6.28
N LEU A 84 -2.78 -1.50 -6.78
CA LEU A 84 -2.26 -0.29 -6.15
C LEU A 84 -3.42 0.70 -6.01
N ASP A 85 -3.89 0.91 -4.79
CA ASP A 85 -4.86 1.92 -4.40
C ASP A 85 -4.20 2.86 -3.39
N TRP A 86 -3.86 4.08 -3.77
CA TRP A 86 -3.10 4.99 -2.92
C TRP A 86 -3.56 6.43 -3.09
N ASN A 87 -4.33 6.92 -2.12
CA ASN A 87 -4.80 8.30 -2.13
C ASN A 87 -3.65 9.28 -1.87
N GLU A 88 -3.58 10.37 -2.64
CA GLU A 88 -2.56 11.42 -2.49
C GLU A 88 -1.14 10.83 -2.53
N PHE A 89 -0.86 10.04 -3.58
CA PHE A 89 0.45 9.43 -3.78
C PHE A 89 1.54 10.50 -3.78
N PRO A 90 2.63 10.29 -3.01
CA PRO A 90 3.55 11.37 -2.65
C PRO A 90 4.54 11.76 -3.74
N LEU A 91 4.76 10.88 -4.73
CA LEU A 91 5.72 11.15 -5.81
C LEU A 91 5.00 11.73 -7.02
N SER A 92 5.66 12.67 -7.70
CA SER A 92 5.18 13.21 -8.98
C SER A 92 5.32 12.24 -10.15
N SER A 93 6.02 11.12 -9.95
CA SER A 93 6.17 10.06 -10.95
C SER A 93 6.32 8.70 -10.27
N LEU A 94 6.07 7.62 -11.01
CA LEU A 94 6.35 6.28 -10.52
C LEU A 94 7.87 6.09 -10.37
N PRO A 95 8.34 5.39 -9.33
CA PRO A 95 9.76 5.13 -9.15
C PRO A 95 10.30 4.36 -10.36
N SER A 96 11.45 4.77 -10.90
CA SER A 96 11.99 4.20 -12.15
C SER A 96 12.32 2.71 -12.08
N THR A 97 12.43 2.15 -10.88
CA THR A 97 12.64 0.71 -10.61
C THR A 97 11.35 -0.10 -10.66
N PHE A 98 10.19 0.56 -10.66
CA PHE A 98 8.89 -0.07 -10.63
C PHE A 98 8.42 -0.40 -12.05
N GLU A 99 8.29 -1.69 -12.32
CA GLU A 99 7.77 -2.21 -13.57
C GLU A 99 6.36 -2.76 -13.34
N PRO A 100 5.29 -2.03 -13.71
CA PRO A 100 3.89 -2.42 -13.45
C PRO A 100 3.39 -3.56 -14.37
N THR A 101 4.24 -4.55 -14.69
CA THR A 101 3.93 -5.66 -15.62
C THR A 101 2.80 -6.57 -15.15
N LYS A 102 2.57 -6.64 -13.83
CA LYS A 102 1.54 -7.49 -13.19
C LYS A 102 0.38 -6.68 -12.64
N LEU A 103 0.41 -5.36 -12.81
CA LEU A 103 -0.55 -4.45 -12.23
C LEU A 103 -1.87 -4.55 -13.00
N VAL A 104 -2.94 -4.90 -12.30
CA VAL A 104 -4.29 -5.05 -12.85
C VAL A 104 -5.16 -3.86 -12.45
N VAL A 105 -4.99 -3.38 -11.22
CA VAL A 105 -5.75 -2.25 -10.67
C VAL A 105 -4.76 -1.16 -10.24
N PHE A 106 -5.00 0.04 -10.73
CA PHE A 106 -4.22 1.24 -10.43
C PHE A 106 -5.18 2.39 -10.14
N ASN A 107 -5.22 2.83 -8.90
CA ASN A 107 -6.07 3.90 -8.43
C ASN A 107 -5.28 4.80 -7.50
N MET A 108 -5.05 6.06 -7.87
CA MET A 108 -4.31 7.00 -7.04
C MET A 108 -4.95 8.39 -7.10
N PRO A 109 -6.18 8.54 -6.57
CA PRO A 109 -6.91 9.78 -6.66
C PRO A 109 -6.22 10.87 -5.84
N GLY A 110 -6.28 12.11 -6.33
CA GLY A 110 -5.63 13.26 -5.69
C GLY A 110 -4.11 13.27 -5.80
N SER A 111 -3.52 12.39 -6.63
CA SER A 111 -2.08 12.34 -6.84
C SER A 111 -1.69 13.21 -8.04
N HIS A 112 -0.58 13.92 -7.91
CA HIS A 112 -0.04 14.77 -8.98
C HIS A 112 1.00 14.01 -9.81
N ILE A 113 0.59 12.88 -10.40
CA ILE A 113 1.50 12.04 -11.17
C ILE A 113 1.53 12.51 -12.62
N GLU A 114 2.72 12.89 -13.08
CA GLU A 114 3.03 13.14 -14.47
C GLU A 114 3.26 11.78 -15.14
N LEU A 115 2.23 11.28 -15.84
CA LEU A 115 2.40 10.15 -16.74
C LEU A 115 3.18 10.64 -17.95
N GLY A 116 4.47 10.26 -18.05
CA GLY A 116 5.30 10.59 -19.20
C GLY A 116 4.64 10.18 -20.52
N GLU A 117 4.91 10.96 -21.57
CA GLU A 117 4.29 10.99 -22.90
C GLU A 117 4.42 9.69 -23.74
N HIS A 118 4.11 8.52 -23.18
CA HIS A 118 4.13 7.24 -23.87
C HIS A 118 2.81 6.47 -23.74
N PHE A 119 1.69 7.19 -23.57
CA PHE A 119 0.36 6.67 -23.90
C PHE A 119 -0.07 7.29 -25.24
N GLU A 120 0.65 6.96 -26.31
CA GLU A 120 0.08 7.09 -27.66
C GLU A 120 -0.98 6.01 -27.82
N VAL A 121 -2.23 6.44 -28.00
CA VAL A 121 -3.36 5.63 -28.48
C VAL A 121 -3.58 5.87 -29.96
#